data_AF-A0A4U1L6Y4-F1
#
_entry.id   AF-A0A4U1L6Y4-F1
#
_cell.length_a   1.000
_cell.length_b   1.000
_cell.length_c   1.000
_cell.angle_alpha   90.00
_cell.angle_beta   90.00
_cell.angle_gamma   90.00
#
_symmetry.space_group_name_H-M   'P 1'
#
loop_
_entity.id
_entity.type
_entity.pdbx_description
1 polymer ?
#
loop_
_entity_poly.entity_id
_entity_poly.type
_entity_poly.pdbx_seq_one_letter_code
_entity_poly.pdbx_strand_id
1 'polypeptide(L)'
;MKEFFRILKESDKLGYKLSAICGVNWLVGQLFKWQSLVFEMIACAVLIKESSAILEISSNYLGFLMIIFILAVPFSKFRFGVDRFIYLFSESIVLVLIFSIAVDFPFQENESSLWILMALISIGIYQFMKWFQTKLFQRYLFKNILNKEYLGIKKMTDPFPPEINFYVDADESDVNQRMVTINQRVVKEAYQDIVELSFLNVERFTGIAYSREACYGFEAPLKKRFLDVDEMYRLVFRVYPFGKRIDLSFKLIRLDLSRRKAFTVEGVKVSLVNN
;
A
#
# COMPACT_ATOMS: atom_id res chain seq x y z
N MET A 1 -32.59 5.56 11.40
CA MET A 1 -32.52 4.08 11.50
C MET A 1 -33.36 3.38 10.43
N LYS A 2 -34.68 3.65 10.31
CA LYS A 2 -35.54 3.03 9.26
C LYS A 2 -35.07 3.29 7.82
N GLU A 3 -34.62 4.51 7.52
CA GLU A 3 -34.10 4.86 6.18
C GLU A 3 -32.82 4.10 5.83
N PHE A 4 -31.91 3.97 6.80
CA PHE A 4 -30.67 3.21 6.66
C PHE A 4 -30.95 1.72 6.42
N PHE A 5 -31.93 1.14 7.11
CA PHE A 5 -32.36 -0.25 6.88
C PHE A 5 -33.07 -0.45 5.53
N ARG A 6 -33.82 0.54 5.02
CA ARG A 6 -34.41 0.49 3.68
C ARG A 6 -33.32 0.55 2.61
N ILE A 7 -32.38 1.48 2.76
CA ILE A 7 -31.17 1.58 1.95
C ILE A 7 -30.40 0.25 1.97
N LEU A 8 -30.21 -0.35 3.16
CA LEU A 8 -29.48 -1.62 3.30
C LEU A 8 -30.16 -2.79 2.55
N LYS A 9 -31.50 -2.76 2.48
CA LYS A 9 -32.32 -3.76 1.82
C LYS A 9 -32.37 -3.59 0.29
N GLU A 10 -32.24 -2.35 -0.20
CA GLU A 10 -32.20 -2.01 -1.63
C GLU A 10 -30.77 -1.95 -2.20
N SER A 11 -29.76 -1.83 -1.35
CA SER A 11 -28.37 -1.64 -1.75
C SER A 11 -27.75 -2.86 -2.41
N ASP A 12 -26.82 -2.57 -3.32
CA ASP A 12 -26.18 -3.54 -4.18
C ASP A 12 -25.39 -4.59 -3.38
N LYS A 13 -25.81 -5.86 -3.50
CA LYS A 13 -25.18 -7.01 -2.84
C LYS A 13 -23.67 -7.10 -3.18
N LEU A 14 -23.26 -6.59 -4.34
CA LEU A 14 -21.86 -6.55 -4.75
C LEU A 14 -21.04 -5.50 -3.97
N GLY A 15 -21.65 -4.35 -3.65
CA GLY A 15 -21.01 -3.26 -2.91
C GLY A 15 -20.59 -3.70 -1.50
N TYR A 16 -21.49 -4.37 -0.77
CA TYR A 16 -21.14 -4.95 0.53
C TYR A 16 -20.12 -6.06 0.43
N LYS A 17 -20.27 -6.97 -0.55
CA LYS A 17 -19.34 -8.08 -0.72
C LYS A 17 -17.92 -7.55 -0.93
N LEU A 18 -17.76 -6.55 -1.79
CA LEU A 18 -16.46 -5.92 -2.02
C LEU A 18 -15.95 -5.20 -0.77
N SER A 19 -16.83 -4.45 -0.09
CA SER A 19 -16.49 -3.74 1.15
C SER A 19 -16.04 -4.70 2.26
N ALA A 20 -16.72 -5.84 2.40
CA ALA A 20 -16.37 -6.90 3.33
C ALA A 20 -15.01 -7.52 2.99
N ILE A 21 -14.72 -7.79 1.71
CA ILE A 21 -13.40 -8.29 1.28
C ILE A 21 -12.31 -7.28 1.62
N CYS A 22 -12.53 -5.99 1.38
CA CYS A 22 -11.59 -4.93 1.71
C CYS A 22 -11.37 -4.84 3.24
N GLY A 23 -12.46 -4.86 4.01
CA GLY A 23 -12.43 -4.81 5.47
C GLY A 23 -11.71 -6.02 6.08
N VAL A 24 -12.00 -7.23 5.61
CA VAL A 24 -11.30 -8.45 6.05
C VAL A 24 -9.82 -8.38 5.68
N ASN A 25 -9.47 -8.00 4.45
CA ASN A 25 -8.08 -7.86 4.05
C ASN A 25 -7.31 -6.87 4.94
N TRP A 26 -7.91 -5.73 5.26
CA TRP A 26 -7.34 -4.75 6.18
C TRP A 26 -7.21 -5.29 7.61
N LEU A 27 -8.26 -5.92 8.15
CA LEU A 27 -8.28 -6.49 9.51
C LEU A 27 -7.21 -7.56 9.68
N VAL A 28 -7.08 -8.50 8.73
CA VAL A 28 -6.07 -9.55 8.82
C VAL A 28 -4.66 -8.94 8.76
N GLY A 29 -4.45 -7.90 7.95
CA GLY A 29 -3.18 -7.15 7.95
C GLY A 29 -2.87 -6.49 9.29
N GLN A 30 -3.87 -5.91 9.97
CA GLN A 30 -3.71 -5.35 11.31
C GLN A 30 -3.42 -6.42 12.37
N LEU A 31 -4.10 -7.57 12.32
CA LEU A 31 -3.90 -8.67 13.26
C LEU A 31 -2.45 -9.16 13.26
N PHE A 32 -1.89 -9.46 12.09
CA PHE A 32 -0.49 -9.90 12.00
C PHE A 32 0.51 -8.82 12.39
N LYS A 33 0.20 -7.54 12.12
CA LYS A 33 1.03 -6.41 12.58
C LYS A 33 1.08 -6.39 14.11
N TRP A 34 -0.08 -6.41 14.76
CA TRP A 34 -0.18 -6.37 16.23
C TRP A 34 0.43 -7.59 16.89
N GLN A 35 0.21 -8.80 16.34
CA GLN A 35 0.88 -10.00 16.80
C GLN A 35 2.41 -9.85 16.75
N SER A 36 2.96 -9.38 15.62
CA SER A 36 4.39 -9.14 15.47
C SER A 36 4.93 -8.15 16.50
N LEU A 37 4.23 -7.04 16.72
CA LEU A 37 4.63 -6.04 17.70
C LEU A 37 4.61 -6.57 19.14
N VAL A 38 3.62 -7.38 19.50
CA VAL A 38 3.56 -8.01 20.84
C VAL A 38 4.78 -8.89 21.08
N PHE A 39 5.12 -9.78 20.14
CA PHE A 39 6.30 -10.63 20.28
C PHE A 39 7.61 -9.84 20.26
N GLU A 40 7.66 -8.73 19.52
CA GLU A 40 8.81 -7.82 19.53
C GLU A 40 9.00 -7.17 20.91
N MET A 41 7.92 -6.71 21.57
CA MET A 41 8.01 -6.16 22.93
C MET A 41 8.45 -7.22 23.95
N ILE A 42 7.96 -8.45 23.82
CA ILE A 42 8.37 -9.56 24.68
C ILE A 42 9.86 -9.86 24.51
N ALA A 43 10.34 -9.96 23.27
CA ALA A 43 11.76 -10.16 23.00
C ALA A 43 12.62 -9.01 23.53
N CYS A 44 12.15 -7.76 23.40
CA CYS A 44 12.84 -6.60 23.98
C CYS A 44 12.94 -6.70 25.52
N ALA A 45 11.88 -7.14 26.20
CA ALA A 45 11.88 -7.34 27.64
C ALA A 45 12.89 -8.43 28.06
N VAL A 46 12.90 -9.55 27.34
CA VAL A 46 13.89 -10.63 27.53
C VAL A 46 15.31 -10.11 27.35
N LEU A 47 15.59 -9.39 26.26
CA LEU A 47 16.91 -8.81 25.99
C LEU A 47 17.37 -7.83 27.08
N ILE A 48 16.44 -7.06 27.66
CA ILE A 48 16.76 -6.14 28.75
C ILE A 48 17.14 -6.89 30.02
N LYS A 49 16.49 -8.02 30.33
CA LYS A 49 16.86 -8.86 31.47
C LYS A 49 18.22 -9.50 31.28
N GLU A 50 18.47 -10.08 30.11
CA GLU A 50 19.76 -10.68 29.76
C GLU A 50 20.88 -9.63 29.80
N SER A 51 20.66 -8.45 29.21
CA SER A 51 21.63 -7.36 29.22
C SER A 51 21.88 -6.81 30.63
N SER A 52 20.83 -6.73 31.46
CA SER A 52 20.92 -6.33 32.87
C SER A 52 21.78 -7.31 33.67
N ALA A 53 21.62 -8.61 33.44
CA ALA A 53 22.43 -9.65 34.08
C ALA A 53 23.90 -9.60 33.64
N ILE A 54 24.15 -9.46 32.33
CA ILE A 54 25.52 -9.41 31.77
C ILE A 54 26.27 -8.14 32.21
N LEU A 55 25.59 -6.99 32.26
CA LEU A 55 26.20 -5.70 32.60
C LEU A 55 26.19 -5.40 34.10
N GLU A 56 25.57 -6.24 34.92
CA GLU A 56 25.34 -5.99 36.36
C GLU A 56 24.63 -4.66 36.65
N ILE A 57 23.77 -4.20 35.72
CA ILE A 57 22.98 -2.97 35.83
C ILE A 57 21.54 -3.32 36.17
N SER A 58 20.84 -2.50 36.96
CA SER A 58 19.42 -2.72 37.24
C SER A 58 18.56 -2.74 35.96
N SER A 59 17.73 -3.78 35.79
CA SER A 59 16.79 -3.90 34.68
C SER A 59 15.82 -2.72 34.59
N ASN A 60 15.48 -2.11 35.73
CA ASN A 60 14.63 -0.91 35.80
C ASN A 60 15.19 0.27 34.99
N TYR A 61 16.50 0.50 35.03
CA TYR A 61 17.14 1.59 34.29
C TYR A 61 17.08 1.35 32.77
N LEU A 62 17.42 0.14 32.34
CA LEU A 62 17.36 -0.25 30.93
C LEU A 62 15.91 -0.27 30.41
N GLY A 63 14.96 -0.74 31.23
CA GLY A 63 13.52 -0.71 30.93
C GLY A 63 12.99 0.72 30.78
N PHE A 64 13.35 1.62 31.68
CA PHE A 64 12.96 3.03 31.60
C PHE A 64 13.53 3.71 30.34
N LEU A 65 14.78 3.45 30.02
CA LEU A 65 15.42 3.94 28.80
C LEU A 65 14.68 3.43 27.55
N MET A 66 14.29 2.15 27.52
CA MET A 66 13.50 1.59 26.42
C MET A 66 12.12 2.27 26.27
N ILE A 67 11.44 2.57 27.39
CA ILE A 67 10.16 3.31 27.37
C ILE A 67 10.34 4.69 26.72
N ILE A 68 11.41 5.41 27.08
CA ILE A 68 11.73 6.71 26.45
C ILE A 68 11.92 6.53 24.94
N PHE A 69 12.67 5.52 24.51
CA PHE A 69 12.86 5.24 23.09
C PHE A 69 11.54 4.99 22.35
N ILE A 70 10.65 4.14 22.89
CA ILE A 70 9.35 3.83 22.28
C ILE A 70 8.48 5.08 22.15
N LEU A 71 8.45 5.93 23.18
CA LEU A 71 7.67 7.18 23.19
C LEU A 71 8.30 8.27 22.32
N ALA A 72 9.59 8.21 22.04
CA ALA A 72 10.28 9.16 21.15
C ALA A 72 10.00 8.88 19.66
N VAL A 73 9.67 7.64 19.28
CA VAL A 73 9.43 7.24 17.87
C VAL A 73 8.41 8.14 17.15
N PRO A 74 7.22 8.44 17.71
CA PRO A 74 6.23 9.29 17.05
C PRO A 74 6.73 10.70 16.73
N PHE A 75 7.58 11.29 17.59
CA PHE A 75 8.10 12.65 17.41
C PHE A 75 8.97 12.77 16.15
N SER A 76 9.71 11.72 15.80
CA SER A 76 10.47 11.66 14.54
C SER A 76 9.57 11.72 13.29
N LYS A 77 8.29 11.37 13.43
CA LYS A 77 7.30 11.28 12.34
C LYS A 77 6.29 12.43 12.36
N PHE A 78 6.48 13.43 13.22
CA PHE A 78 5.59 14.59 13.33
C PHE A 78 5.41 15.34 11.99
N ARG A 79 6.46 15.38 11.15
CA ARG A 79 6.42 16.00 9.81
C ARG A 79 5.38 15.42 8.84
N PHE A 80 4.80 14.26 9.15
CA PHE A 80 3.82 13.59 8.31
C PHE A 80 2.37 13.92 8.69
N GLY A 81 2.15 14.90 9.57
CA GLY A 81 0.83 15.40 9.96
C GLY A 81 0.40 14.96 11.36
N VAL A 82 -0.49 15.76 11.95
CA VAL A 82 -0.97 15.59 13.34
C VAL A 82 -1.75 14.28 13.49
N ASP A 83 -2.62 13.94 12.55
CA ASP A 83 -3.41 12.70 12.61
C ASP A 83 -2.52 11.45 12.69
N ARG A 84 -1.47 11.43 11.88
CA ARG A 84 -0.51 10.33 11.86
C ARG A 84 0.31 10.29 13.14
N PHE A 85 0.67 11.46 13.69
CA PHE A 85 1.32 11.54 14.97
C PHE A 85 0.44 10.97 16.10
N ILE A 86 -0.83 11.37 16.18
CA ILE A 86 -1.77 10.88 17.21
C ILE A 86 -1.92 9.36 17.13
N TYR A 87 -2.06 8.81 15.92
CA TYR A 87 -2.16 7.36 15.71
C TYR A 87 -0.90 6.64 16.22
N LEU A 88 0.29 7.11 15.82
CA LEU A 88 1.57 6.49 16.22
C LEU A 88 1.84 6.67 17.71
N PHE A 89 1.47 7.81 18.29
CA PHE A 89 1.61 8.06 19.72
C PHE A 89 0.72 7.13 20.55
N SER A 90 -0.53 6.94 20.11
CA SER A 90 -1.45 5.99 20.74
C SER A 90 -0.94 4.54 20.62
N GLU A 91 -0.38 4.17 19.46
CA GLU A 91 0.29 2.89 19.25
C GLU A 91 1.47 2.72 20.23
N SER A 92 2.35 3.72 20.35
CA SER A 92 3.48 3.70 21.30
C SER A 92 3.03 3.51 22.76
N ILE A 93 1.93 4.15 23.19
CA ILE A 93 1.39 3.94 24.55
C ILE A 93 1.01 2.48 24.76
N VAL A 94 0.32 1.86 23.81
CA VAL A 94 -0.07 0.45 23.89
C VAL A 94 1.17 -0.46 23.93
N LEU A 95 2.20 -0.16 23.15
CA LEU A 95 3.47 -0.89 23.16
C LEU A 95 4.20 -0.77 24.50
N VAL A 96 4.22 0.42 25.11
CA VAL A 96 4.77 0.62 26.45
C VAL A 96 4.02 -0.24 27.48
N LEU A 97 2.69 -0.28 27.43
CA LEU A 97 1.90 -1.14 28.34
C LEU A 97 2.24 -2.63 28.18
N ILE A 98 2.29 -3.11 26.94
CA ILE A 98 2.67 -4.51 26.65
C ILE A 98 4.08 -4.80 27.17
N PHE A 99 5.01 -3.88 26.92
CA PHE A 99 6.40 -4.01 27.33
C PHE A 99 6.57 -4.03 28.85
N SER A 100 5.91 -3.12 29.58
CA SER A 100 5.96 -3.10 31.04
C SER A 100 5.46 -4.42 31.62
N ILE A 101 4.34 -4.94 31.12
CA ILE A 101 3.81 -6.26 31.52
C ILE A 101 4.83 -7.37 31.21
N ALA A 102 5.47 -7.33 30.04
CA ALA A 102 6.48 -8.31 29.66
C ALA A 102 7.74 -8.24 30.53
N VAL A 103 8.22 -7.04 30.89
CA VAL A 103 9.39 -6.88 31.78
C VAL A 103 9.11 -7.43 33.17
N ASP A 104 7.88 -7.27 33.69
CA ASP A 104 7.52 -7.83 34.99
C ASP A 104 7.28 -9.34 34.94
N PHE A 105 7.09 -9.93 33.75
CA PHE A 105 6.85 -11.36 33.60
C PHE A 105 8.09 -12.20 33.96
N PRO A 106 7.97 -13.22 34.82
CA PRO A 106 9.12 -14.00 35.30
C PRO A 106 9.57 -15.04 34.26
N PHE A 107 10.22 -14.57 33.17
CA PHE A 107 10.86 -15.46 32.21
C PHE A 107 11.96 -16.28 32.88
N GLN A 108 11.97 -17.60 32.62
CA GLN A 108 13.09 -18.45 33.01
C GLN A 108 14.26 -18.26 32.03
N GLU A 109 15.50 -18.35 32.52
CA GLU A 109 16.71 -18.15 31.67
C GLU A 109 16.78 -19.13 30.49
N ASN A 110 16.25 -20.35 30.65
CA ASN A 110 16.18 -21.34 29.58
C ASN A 110 15.11 -21.01 28.51
N GLU A 111 14.17 -20.11 28.79
CA GLU A 111 13.11 -19.69 27.86
C GLU A 111 13.49 -18.48 27.01
N SER A 112 14.56 -17.75 27.36
CA SER A 112 14.93 -16.50 26.68
C SER A 112 15.15 -16.71 25.18
N SER A 113 15.88 -17.77 24.83
CA SER A 113 16.12 -18.19 23.44
C SER A 113 14.83 -18.50 22.66
N LEU A 114 13.83 -19.12 23.32
CA LEU A 114 12.55 -19.45 22.71
C LEU A 114 11.74 -18.19 22.40
N TRP A 115 11.69 -17.22 23.31
CA TRP A 115 10.96 -15.96 23.10
C TRP A 115 11.56 -15.12 21.97
N ILE A 116 12.89 -15.08 21.87
CA ILE A 116 13.59 -14.42 20.76
C ILE A 116 13.28 -15.13 19.43
N LEU A 117 13.34 -16.47 19.41
CA LEU A 117 13.01 -17.25 18.21
C LEU A 117 11.55 -17.01 17.77
N MET A 118 10.60 -16.99 18.71
CA MET A 118 9.20 -16.72 18.44
C MET A 118 8.98 -15.32 17.86
N ALA A 119 9.72 -14.31 18.34
CA ALA A 119 9.67 -12.97 17.76
C ALA A 119 10.18 -12.94 16.32
N LEU A 120 11.30 -13.61 16.02
CA LEU A 120 11.82 -13.71 14.66
C LEU A 120 10.84 -14.42 13.71
N ILE A 121 10.25 -15.53 14.15
CA ILE A 121 9.22 -16.25 13.39
C ILE A 121 8.00 -15.35 13.16
N SER A 122 7.55 -14.63 14.19
CA SER A 122 6.39 -13.74 14.10
C SER A 122 6.63 -12.59 13.12
N ILE A 123 7.82 -11.98 13.12
CA ILE A 123 8.22 -10.98 12.14
C ILE A 123 8.21 -11.58 10.73
N GLY A 124 8.77 -12.79 10.56
CA GLY A 124 8.77 -13.51 9.29
C GLY A 124 7.36 -13.76 8.75
N ILE A 125 6.45 -14.24 9.61
CA ILE A 125 5.04 -14.46 9.28
C ILE A 125 4.38 -13.14 8.88
N TYR A 126 4.58 -12.05 9.64
CA TYR A 126 4.01 -10.75 9.31
C TYR A 126 4.45 -10.26 7.92
N GLN A 127 5.75 -10.34 7.61
CA GLN A 127 6.26 -9.91 6.31
C GLN A 127 5.73 -10.79 5.16
N PHE A 128 5.70 -12.12 5.36
CA PHE A 128 5.13 -13.05 4.40
C PHE A 128 3.65 -12.76 4.15
N MET A 129 2.86 -12.61 5.21
CA MET A 129 1.42 -12.36 5.12
C MET A 129 1.12 -11.02 4.45
N LYS A 130 1.89 -9.97 4.75
CA LYS A 130 1.77 -8.66 4.09
C LYS A 130 2.00 -8.76 2.58
N TRP A 131 3.03 -9.49 2.16
CA TRP A 131 3.30 -9.75 0.74
C TRP A 131 2.20 -10.61 0.10
N PHE A 132 1.83 -11.70 0.75
CA PHE A 132 0.85 -12.68 0.25
C PHE A 132 -0.54 -12.05 0.08
N GLN A 133 -1.03 -11.34 1.09
CA GLN A 133 -2.31 -10.60 1.04
C GLN A 133 -2.32 -9.58 -0.08
N THR A 134 -1.25 -8.79 -0.21
CA THR A 134 -1.12 -7.82 -1.30
C THR A 134 -1.28 -8.48 -2.66
N LYS A 135 -0.62 -9.63 -2.88
CA LYS A 135 -0.70 -10.37 -4.14
C LYS A 135 -2.07 -10.98 -4.38
N LEU A 136 -2.69 -11.57 -3.36
CA LEU A 136 -4.03 -12.13 -3.46
C LEU A 136 -5.07 -11.05 -3.77
N PHE A 137 -5.02 -9.94 -3.06
CA PHE A 137 -5.95 -8.82 -3.26
C PHE A 137 -5.79 -8.21 -4.65
N GLN A 138 -4.55 -7.96 -5.10
CA GLN A 138 -4.30 -7.51 -6.48
C GLN A 138 -4.87 -8.49 -7.51
N ARG A 139 -4.65 -9.80 -7.34
CA ARG A 139 -5.19 -10.81 -8.25
C ARG A 139 -6.72 -10.78 -8.26
N TYR A 140 -7.35 -10.62 -7.11
CA TYR A 140 -8.80 -10.50 -7.00
C TYR A 140 -9.32 -9.25 -7.73
N LEU A 141 -8.68 -8.08 -7.53
CA LEU A 141 -9.06 -6.82 -8.18
C LEU A 141 -8.98 -6.94 -9.71
N PHE A 142 -7.84 -7.40 -10.25
CA PHE A 142 -7.67 -7.51 -11.70
C PHE A 142 -8.51 -8.64 -12.33
N LYS A 143 -8.84 -9.68 -11.55
CA LYS A 143 -9.72 -10.74 -12.03
C LYS A 143 -11.18 -10.29 -12.10
N ASN A 144 -11.66 -9.54 -11.11
CA ASN A 144 -13.11 -9.32 -10.96
C ASN A 144 -13.56 -7.87 -11.20
N ILE A 145 -12.71 -6.88 -10.98
CA ILE A 145 -13.12 -5.47 -10.85
C ILE A 145 -12.47 -4.59 -11.91
N LEU A 146 -11.15 -4.70 -12.07
CA LEU A 146 -10.39 -3.83 -12.95
C LEU A 146 -9.95 -4.58 -14.22
N ASN A 147 -10.03 -3.91 -15.36
CA ASN A 147 -9.54 -4.43 -16.63
C ASN A 147 -8.02 -4.23 -16.73
N LYS A 148 -7.27 -5.31 -16.43
CA LYS A 148 -5.81 -5.32 -16.44
C LYS A 148 -5.20 -5.04 -17.82
N GLU A 149 -5.82 -5.58 -18.87
CA GLU A 149 -5.34 -5.46 -20.26
C GLU A 149 -5.50 -4.02 -20.76
N TYR A 150 -6.67 -3.43 -20.52
CA TYR A 150 -6.92 -2.02 -20.81
C TYR A 150 -5.93 -1.09 -20.08
N LEU A 151 -5.60 -1.37 -18.82
CA LEU A 151 -4.60 -0.61 -18.04
C LEU A 151 -3.15 -0.78 -18.54
N GLY A 152 -2.90 -1.70 -19.49
CA GLY A 152 -1.56 -2.00 -19.99
C GLY A 152 -0.62 -2.60 -18.93
N ILE A 153 -1.17 -3.23 -17.87
CA ILE A 153 -0.37 -3.86 -16.82
C ILE A 153 0.07 -5.24 -17.30
N LYS A 154 1.32 -5.33 -17.73
CA LYS A 154 1.85 -6.53 -18.41
C LYS A 154 3.12 -7.07 -17.74
N LYS A 155 3.34 -8.38 -17.87
CA LYS A 155 4.65 -9.02 -17.64
C LYS A 155 5.53 -8.86 -18.90
N MET A 156 6.82 -9.18 -18.78
CA MET A 156 7.76 -9.10 -19.91
C MET A 156 7.35 -10.00 -21.09
N THR A 157 6.70 -11.13 -20.80
CA THR A 157 6.23 -12.12 -21.78
C THR A 157 4.86 -11.79 -22.39
N ASP A 158 4.15 -10.82 -21.83
CA ASP A 158 2.80 -10.46 -22.27
C ASP A 158 2.90 -9.52 -23.49
N PRO A 159 1.95 -9.58 -24.44
CA PRO A 159 1.94 -8.68 -25.59
C PRO A 159 1.80 -7.22 -25.16
N PHE A 160 2.12 -6.30 -26.07
CA PHE A 160 1.87 -4.87 -25.84
C PHE A 160 0.39 -4.57 -25.62
N PRO A 161 0.06 -3.45 -24.95
CA PRO A 161 -1.33 -3.05 -24.77
C PRO A 161 -2.09 -3.01 -26.11
N PRO A 162 -3.39 -3.35 -26.13
CA PRO A 162 -4.21 -3.25 -27.34
C PRO A 162 -4.31 -1.80 -27.82
N GLU A 163 -4.79 -1.59 -29.05
CA GLU A 163 -5.02 -0.23 -29.59
C GLU A 163 -5.94 0.59 -28.70
N ILE A 164 -7.00 -0.05 -28.17
CA ILE A 164 -7.89 0.54 -27.18
C ILE A 164 -7.30 0.31 -25.79
N ASN A 165 -6.52 1.26 -25.29
CA ASN A 165 -5.90 1.20 -23.97
C ASN A 165 -6.05 2.51 -23.20
N PHE A 166 -5.73 2.44 -21.91
CA PHE A 166 -5.79 3.56 -20.99
C PHE A 166 -4.98 4.79 -21.45
N TYR A 167 -3.80 4.60 -22.05
CA TYR A 167 -2.93 5.71 -22.44
C TYR A 167 -3.51 6.50 -23.62
N VAL A 168 -4.21 5.83 -24.54
CA VAL A 168 -4.92 6.49 -25.64
C VAL A 168 -6.07 7.33 -25.10
N ASP A 169 -6.88 6.75 -24.22
CA ASP A 169 -8.03 7.47 -23.64
C ASP A 169 -7.59 8.59 -22.68
N ALA A 170 -6.41 8.48 -22.06
CA ALA A 170 -5.85 9.50 -21.19
C ALA A 170 -5.42 10.77 -21.95
N ASP A 171 -5.12 10.66 -23.26
CA ASP A 171 -4.79 11.79 -24.13
C ASP A 171 -6.05 12.57 -24.58
N GLU A 172 -7.26 12.12 -24.24
CA GLU A 172 -8.50 12.86 -24.51
C GLU A 172 -8.47 14.25 -23.83
N SER A 173 -8.79 15.26 -24.62
CA SER A 173 -8.74 16.67 -24.25
C SER A 173 -9.91 17.08 -23.35
N ASP A 174 -11.12 16.57 -23.63
CA ASP A 174 -12.29 16.83 -22.79
C ASP A 174 -12.21 16.00 -21.51
N VAL A 175 -12.13 16.69 -20.36
CA VAL A 175 -11.93 16.06 -19.06
C VAL A 175 -13.07 15.11 -18.70
N ASN A 176 -14.31 15.49 -19.03
CA ASN A 176 -15.48 14.69 -18.70
C ASN A 176 -15.53 13.44 -19.58
N GLN A 177 -15.39 13.61 -20.89
CA GLN A 177 -15.33 12.50 -21.84
C GLN A 177 -14.18 11.53 -21.52
N ARG A 178 -13.01 12.05 -21.18
CA ARG A 178 -11.85 11.27 -20.72
C ARG A 178 -12.20 10.41 -19.51
N MET A 179 -12.70 11.05 -18.45
CA MET A 179 -12.98 10.35 -17.20
C MET A 179 -14.13 9.34 -17.33
N VAL A 180 -15.18 9.66 -18.11
CA VAL A 180 -16.29 8.74 -18.39
C VAL A 180 -15.81 7.52 -19.18
N THR A 181 -15.07 7.75 -20.27
CA THR A 181 -14.57 6.68 -21.15
C THR A 181 -13.63 5.75 -20.39
N ILE A 182 -12.69 6.31 -19.63
CA ILE A 182 -11.75 5.52 -18.82
C ILE A 182 -12.52 4.72 -17.76
N ASN A 183 -13.45 5.33 -17.02
CA ASN A 183 -14.24 4.64 -16.01
C ASN A 183 -15.00 3.44 -16.56
N GLN A 184 -15.65 3.60 -17.72
CA GLN A 184 -16.40 2.54 -18.39
C GLN A 184 -15.50 1.37 -18.82
N ARG A 185 -14.29 1.64 -19.30
CA ARG A 185 -13.39 0.59 -19.81
C ARG A 185 -12.52 -0.05 -18.73
N VAL A 186 -12.18 0.72 -17.70
CA VAL A 186 -11.29 0.27 -16.62
C VAL A 186 -12.02 -0.55 -15.57
N VAL A 187 -13.26 -0.19 -15.23
CA VAL A 187 -14.08 -0.92 -14.27
C VAL A 187 -14.97 -1.88 -15.04
N LYS A 188 -14.90 -3.17 -14.70
CA LYS A 188 -15.76 -4.19 -15.32
C LYS A 188 -17.23 -3.88 -15.03
N GLU A 189 -18.09 -4.11 -16.01
CA GLU A 189 -19.51 -3.73 -16.01
C GLU A 189 -20.23 -4.05 -14.69
N ALA A 190 -20.03 -5.26 -14.16
CA ALA A 190 -20.64 -5.71 -12.91
C ALA A 190 -20.31 -4.85 -11.66
N TYR A 191 -19.28 -4.00 -11.72
CA TYR A 191 -18.84 -3.17 -10.60
C TYR A 191 -18.95 -1.66 -10.89
N GLN A 192 -19.44 -1.23 -12.05
CA GLN A 192 -19.46 0.19 -12.44
C GLN A 192 -20.36 1.07 -11.56
N ASP A 193 -21.41 0.49 -10.95
CA ASP A 193 -22.33 1.20 -10.05
C ASP A 193 -21.75 1.41 -8.63
N ILE A 194 -20.66 0.70 -8.30
CA ILE A 194 -20.08 0.66 -6.95
C ILE A 194 -18.58 1.01 -6.92
N VAL A 195 -17.88 0.97 -8.06
CA VAL A 195 -16.45 1.32 -8.16
C VAL A 195 -16.26 2.42 -9.19
N GLU A 196 -15.37 3.35 -8.89
CA GLU A 196 -15.07 4.48 -9.75
C GLU A 196 -13.61 4.91 -9.62
N LEU A 197 -13.02 5.33 -10.74
CA LEU A 197 -11.80 6.11 -10.80
C LEU A 197 -12.14 7.57 -10.43
N SER A 198 -11.77 7.97 -9.22
CA SER A 198 -12.07 9.31 -8.70
C SER A 198 -10.98 10.34 -9.00
N PHE A 199 -9.72 9.91 -9.07
CA PHE A 199 -8.60 10.80 -9.37
C PHE A 199 -7.68 10.19 -10.41
N LEU A 200 -7.27 11.03 -11.36
CA LEU A 200 -6.27 10.76 -12.35
C LEU A 200 -5.26 11.91 -12.33
N ASN A 201 -4.09 11.69 -11.72
CA ASN A 201 -3.01 12.67 -11.74
C ASN A 201 -1.96 12.25 -12.77
N VAL A 202 -1.49 13.20 -13.58
CA VAL A 202 -0.48 12.96 -14.62
C VAL A 202 0.78 13.75 -14.27
N GLU A 203 1.91 13.05 -14.22
CA GLU A 203 3.24 13.64 -14.05
C GLU A 203 4.06 13.39 -15.32
N ARG A 204 4.47 14.46 -16.00
CA ARG A 204 5.33 14.39 -17.19
C ARG A 204 6.80 14.54 -16.80
N PHE A 205 7.63 13.59 -17.24
CA PHE A 205 9.07 13.62 -17.04
C PHE A 205 9.77 14.04 -18.32
N THR A 206 10.18 15.31 -18.39
CA THR A 206 11.01 15.81 -19.48
C THR A 206 12.48 15.49 -19.24
N GLY A 207 13.18 15.04 -20.28
CA GLY A 207 14.62 14.78 -20.21
C GLY A 207 15.33 15.24 -21.48
N ILE A 208 16.66 15.13 -21.44
CA ILE A 208 17.52 15.45 -22.57
C ILE A 208 17.89 14.14 -23.26
N ALA A 209 17.64 14.07 -24.57
CA ALA A 209 18.23 13.03 -25.40
C ALA A 209 19.29 13.62 -26.31
N TYR A 210 20.39 12.88 -26.42
CA TYR A 210 21.44 13.14 -27.36
C TYR A 210 21.32 12.13 -28.49
N SER A 211 21.22 12.62 -29.73
CA SER A 211 21.24 11.78 -30.91
C SER A 211 22.37 12.19 -31.84
N ARG A 212 22.87 11.21 -32.60
CA ARG A 212 23.75 11.43 -33.75
C ARG A 212 23.08 10.84 -34.97
N GLU A 213 23.28 11.50 -36.11
CA GLU A 213 22.84 10.93 -37.38
C GLU A 213 23.67 9.68 -37.68
N ALA A 214 22.98 8.55 -37.80
CA ALA A 214 23.61 7.24 -38.01
C ALA A 214 24.52 7.21 -39.27
N CYS A 215 24.20 8.04 -40.27
CA CYS A 215 24.89 8.10 -41.55
C CYS A 215 26.34 8.63 -41.48
N TYR A 216 26.73 9.35 -40.41
CA TYR A 216 28.03 10.03 -40.30
C TYR A 216 28.91 9.52 -39.13
N GLY A 217 28.53 8.42 -38.48
CA GLY A 217 29.33 7.79 -37.43
C GLY A 217 29.63 8.70 -36.22
N PHE A 218 30.77 8.48 -35.55
CA PHE A 218 31.16 9.24 -34.35
C PHE A 218 31.57 10.71 -34.64
N GLU A 219 31.72 11.08 -35.91
CA GLU A 219 32.09 12.43 -36.35
C GLU A 219 30.86 13.35 -36.51
N ALA A 220 29.64 12.79 -36.50
CA ALA A 220 28.41 13.55 -36.57
C ALA A 220 28.23 14.48 -35.35
N PRO A 221 27.78 15.73 -35.54
CA PRO A 221 27.52 16.64 -34.43
C PRO A 221 26.43 16.07 -33.50
N LEU A 222 26.72 16.09 -32.20
CA LEU A 222 25.79 15.61 -31.17
C LEU A 222 24.59 16.56 -31.10
N LYS A 223 23.42 16.12 -31.57
CA LYS A 223 22.18 16.91 -31.50
C LYS A 223 21.55 16.71 -30.13
N LYS A 224 21.39 17.80 -29.38
CA LYS A 224 20.67 17.84 -28.10
C LYS A 224 19.20 18.16 -28.36
N ARG A 225 18.28 17.36 -27.82
CA ARG A 225 16.84 17.65 -27.83
C ARG A 225 16.24 17.40 -26.44
N PHE A 226 15.26 18.20 -26.08
CA PHE A 226 14.39 17.91 -24.93
C PHE A 226 13.19 17.11 -25.42
N LEU A 227 12.81 16.09 -24.67
CA LEU A 227 11.66 15.25 -24.98
C LEU A 227 11.01 14.73 -23.70
N ASP A 228 9.73 14.41 -23.80
CA ASP A 228 9.00 13.71 -22.76
C ASP A 228 9.50 12.26 -22.72
N VAL A 229 10.22 11.93 -21.65
CA VAL A 229 10.85 10.62 -21.43
C VAL A 229 9.84 9.62 -20.89
N ASP A 230 8.93 10.07 -20.03
CA ASP A 230 7.86 9.25 -19.48
C ASP A 230 6.69 10.11 -19.01
N GLU A 231 5.53 9.46 -18.92
CA GLU A 231 4.33 10.01 -18.29
C GLU A 231 3.86 9.02 -17.22
N MET A 232 3.81 9.48 -15.98
CA MET A 232 3.35 8.70 -14.84
C MET A 232 1.91 9.09 -14.48
N TYR A 233 1.03 8.11 -14.56
CA TYR A 233 -0.38 8.24 -14.26
C TYR A 233 -0.66 7.65 -12.88
N ARG A 234 -1.21 8.44 -11.97
CA ARG A 234 -1.63 8.00 -10.63
C ARG A 234 -3.14 7.94 -10.58
N LEU A 235 -3.67 6.72 -10.59
CA LEU A 235 -5.08 6.41 -10.57
C LEU A 235 -5.52 6.06 -9.16
N VAL A 236 -6.59 6.69 -8.66
CA VAL A 236 -7.17 6.39 -7.35
C VAL A 236 -8.61 5.93 -7.53
N PHE A 237 -8.85 4.67 -7.15
CA PHE A 237 -10.18 4.07 -7.20
C PHE A 237 -10.88 4.16 -5.85
N ARG A 238 -12.18 4.40 -5.87
CA ARG A 238 -13.06 4.37 -4.71
C ARG A 238 -14.13 3.29 -4.84
N VAL A 239 -14.57 2.79 -3.69
CA VAL A 239 -15.76 1.92 -3.58
C VAL A 239 -16.86 2.68 -2.86
N TYR A 240 -18.08 2.53 -3.36
CA TYR A 240 -19.32 2.98 -2.76
C TYR A 240 -20.09 1.75 -2.25
N PRO A 241 -20.04 1.43 -0.93
CA PRO A 241 -20.63 0.21 -0.38
C PRO A 241 -22.13 0.07 -0.66
N PHE A 242 -22.82 1.20 -0.78
CA PHE A 242 -24.26 1.31 -0.98
C PHE A 242 -24.63 1.77 -2.39
N GLY A 243 -23.67 1.75 -3.32
CA GLY A 243 -23.79 2.35 -4.66
C GLY A 243 -23.60 3.87 -4.66
N LYS A 244 -23.36 4.43 -5.85
CA LYS A 244 -23.07 5.86 -6.07
C LYS A 244 -24.18 6.84 -5.66
N ARG A 245 -25.38 6.34 -5.32
CA ARG A 245 -26.51 7.15 -4.84
C ARG A 245 -26.24 7.76 -3.47
N ILE A 246 -25.33 7.17 -2.71
CA ILE A 246 -24.94 7.61 -1.38
C ILE A 246 -23.48 8.03 -1.47
N ASP A 247 -23.19 9.29 -1.11
CA ASP A 247 -21.82 9.80 -1.05
C ASP A 247 -21.07 9.29 0.18
N LEU A 248 -21.00 7.97 0.30
CA LEU A 248 -20.21 7.26 1.29
C LEU A 248 -19.27 6.35 0.52
N SER A 249 -17.99 6.73 0.52
CA SER A 249 -16.97 6.02 -0.24
C SER A 249 -15.68 5.87 0.55
N PHE A 250 -14.90 4.85 0.20
CA PHE A 250 -13.55 4.67 0.70
C PHE A 250 -12.59 4.32 -0.44
N LYS A 251 -11.30 4.58 -0.24
CA LYS A 251 -10.25 4.31 -1.23
C LYS A 251 -10.04 2.80 -1.37
N LEU A 252 -10.24 2.27 -2.59
CA LEU A 252 -10.01 0.86 -2.93
C LEU A 252 -8.52 0.56 -3.10
N ILE A 253 -7.91 1.28 -4.05
CA ILE A 253 -6.55 1.06 -4.49
C ILE A 253 -6.03 2.32 -5.16
N ARG A 254 -4.71 2.55 -5.04
CA ARG A 254 -3.98 3.47 -5.88
C ARG A 254 -3.09 2.66 -6.83
N LEU A 255 -3.17 2.97 -8.11
CA LEU A 255 -2.33 2.39 -9.15
C LEU A 255 -1.47 3.49 -9.76
N ASP A 256 -0.17 3.25 -9.81
CA ASP A 256 0.78 4.12 -10.48
C ASP A 256 1.24 3.41 -11.76
N LEU A 257 0.95 4.01 -12.92
CA LEU A 257 1.23 3.49 -14.26
C LEU A 257 2.24 4.39 -14.97
N SER A 258 3.14 3.78 -15.74
CA SER A 258 4.13 4.50 -16.56
C SER A 258 3.88 4.14 -18.02
N ARG A 259 3.70 5.16 -18.85
CA ARG A 259 3.49 5.00 -20.29
C ARG A 259 4.70 4.29 -20.91
N ARG A 260 5.92 4.72 -20.56
CA ARG A 260 7.14 4.09 -21.06
C ARG A 260 7.22 2.61 -20.71
N LYS A 261 6.91 2.21 -19.47
CA LYS A 261 6.93 0.79 -19.06
C LYS A 261 5.87 -0.05 -19.76
N ALA A 262 4.72 0.53 -20.09
CA ALA A 262 3.69 -0.19 -20.82
C ALA A 262 4.10 -0.54 -22.26
N PHE A 263 4.89 0.32 -22.90
CA PHE A 263 5.32 0.15 -24.30
C PHE A 263 6.79 -0.26 -24.46
N THR A 264 7.46 -0.65 -23.38
CA THR A 264 8.82 -1.23 -23.43
C THR A 264 8.81 -2.68 -22.92
N VAL A 265 9.94 -3.38 -23.09
CA VAL A 265 10.09 -4.77 -22.62
C VAL A 265 10.14 -4.83 -21.08
N GLU A 266 10.36 -3.70 -20.41
CA GLU A 266 10.34 -3.60 -18.94
C GLU A 266 8.90 -3.65 -18.41
N GLY A 267 8.51 -4.74 -17.74
CA GLY A 267 7.18 -4.87 -17.15
C GLY A 267 6.85 -3.81 -16.09
N VAL A 268 5.56 -3.51 -15.93
CA VAL A 268 5.07 -2.53 -14.93
C VAL A 268 5.09 -3.15 -13.53
N LYS A 269 5.84 -2.55 -12.59
CA LYS A 269 5.71 -2.86 -11.16
C LYS A 269 4.56 -2.05 -10.57
N VAL A 270 3.48 -2.72 -10.18
CA VAL A 270 2.37 -2.11 -9.42
C VAL A 270 2.76 -2.04 -7.94
N SER A 271 3.09 -0.85 -7.45
CA SER A 271 3.25 -0.58 -6.01
C SER A 271 1.93 -0.13 -5.41
N LEU A 272 1.45 -0.82 -4.37
CA LEU A 272 0.41 -0.28 -3.51
C LEU A 272 1.06 0.71 -2.54
N VAL A 273 0.71 1.99 -2.66
CA VAL A 273 0.97 2.94 -1.57
C VAL A 273 -0.12 2.72 -0.52
N ASN A 274 0.21 1.98 0.54
CA ASN A 274 -0.60 1.97 1.76
C ASN A 274 -0.60 3.39 2.33
N ASN A 275 -1.78 3.94 2.59
CA ASN A 275 -1.93 5.10 3.48
C ASN A 275 -1.66 4.64 4.92
#